data_AF-A0A0C3HGT5-F1
#
_entry.id   AF-A0A0C3HGT5-F1
#
_cell.length_a   1.000
_cell.length_b   1.000
_cell.length_c   1.000
_cell.angle_alpha   90.00
_cell.angle_beta   90.00
_cell.angle_gamma   90.00
#
_symmetry.space_group_name_H-M   'P 1'
#
loop_
_entity.id
_entity.type
_entity.pdbx_description
1 polymer ?
#
loop_
_entity_poly.entity_id
_entity_poly.type
_entity_poly.pdbx_seq_one_letter_code
_entity_poly.pdbx_strand_id
1 'polypeptide(L)'
;MEYSKLPTPPACVADFCLIPIGTTSPSVSNEVAAVQRLMKESGLTYTMHSAGTTLEGTWDEVMHIIGQAHTLVHQNGVLRVQTDIRAGTRTDKKQHFSEKVSKVESILAADGKSVEKKVFVTETIQKTEGEAVAAAPQAQPEPLNPATHKGTWASMLRK
;
A
#
# COMPACT_ATOMS: atom_id res chain seq x y z
N MET A 1 -3.83 27.20 32.91
CA MET A 1 -4.33 26.70 31.62
C MET A 1 -5.41 25.68 31.92
N GLU A 2 -6.62 25.84 31.40
CA GLU A 2 -7.74 24.93 31.69
C GLU A 2 -7.74 23.79 30.65
N TYR A 3 -7.12 22.67 31.00
CA TYR A 3 -6.92 21.55 30.06
C TYR A 3 -8.24 20.89 29.60
N SER A 4 -9.33 21.02 30.34
CA SER A 4 -10.64 20.44 30.02
C SER A 4 -11.37 21.08 28.83
N LYS A 5 -10.93 22.27 28.39
CA LYS A 5 -11.54 23.02 27.28
C LYS A 5 -10.68 23.10 26.03
N LEU A 6 -9.59 22.33 25.98
CA LEU A 6 -8.73 22.33 24.80
C LEU A 6 -9.46 21.70 23.61
N PRO A 7 -9.59 22.42 22.47
CA PRO A 7 -10.22 21.87 21.29
C PRO A 7 -9.34 20.81 20.64
N THR A 8 -9.97 19.88 19.93
CA THR A 8 -9.27 18.93 19.05
C THR A 8 -8.82 19.63 17.76
N PRO A 9 -7.83 19.08 17.04
CA PRO A 9 -7.42 19.64 15.76
C PRO A 9 -8.58 19.71 14.77
N PRO A 10 -8.70 20.80 13.98
CA PRO A 10 -9.84 21.00 13.08
C PRO A 10 -9.86 20.02 11.89
N ALA A 11 -8.73 19.36 11.61
CA ALA A 11 -8.63 18.35 10.57
C ALA A 11 -7.56 17.32 10.90
N CYS A 12 -7.77 16.08 10.47
CA CYS A 12 -6.77 15.03 10.51
C CYS A 12 -6.86 14.11 9.28
N VAL A 13 -5.76 13.43 9.01
CA VAL A 13 -5.73 12.23 8.17
C VAL A 13 -5.39 11.08 9.10
N ALA A 14 -6.25 10.07 9.14
CA ALA A 14 -6.00 8.87 9.92
C ALA A 14 -5.95 7.66 9.01
N ASP A 15 -5.05 6.74 9.30
CA ASP A 15 -5.06 5.39 8.77
C ASP A 15 -5.36 4.43 9.92
N PHE A 16 -6.39 3.60 9.77
CA PHE A 16 -6.76 2.64 10.80
C PHE A 16 -6.81 1.21 10.28
N CYS A 17 -6.39 0.28 11.13
CA CYS A 17 -6.45 -1.16 10.92
C CYS A 17 -7.30 -1.80 12.02
N LEU A 18 -8.52 -2.22 11.68
CA LEU A 18 -9.46 -2.84 12.62
C LEU A 18 -9.32 -4.36 12.59
N ILE A 19 -9.10 -4.96 13.76
CA ILE A 19 -8.77 -6.38 13.94
C ILE A 19 -9.77 -7.01 14.92
N PRO A 20 -10.72 -7.82 14.42
CA PRO A 20 -11.55 -8.70 15.25
C PRO A 20 -10.68 -9.75 15.97
N ILE A 21 -10.92 -9.98 17.26
CA ILE A 21 -10.18 -10.97 18.06
C ILE A 21 -11.16 -11.99 18.64
N GLY A 22 -10.79 -13.28 18.55
CA GLY A 22 -11.57 -14.38 19.11
C GLY A 22 -12.73 -14.83 18.23
N THR A 23 -12.66 -14.56 16.92
CA THR A 23 -13.58 -15.12 15.92
C THR A 23 -13.40 -16.64 15.79
N THR A 24 -14.43 -17.33 15.32
CA THR A 24 -14.40 -18.79 15.09
C THR A 24 -13.56 -19.19 13.87
N SER A 25 -13.15 -18.22 13.05
CA SER A 25 -12.37 -18.38 11.83
C SER A 25 -11.26 -17.34 11.78
N PRO A 26 -10.08 -17.66 11.19
CA PRO A 26 -9.01 -16.68 10.94
C PRO A 26 -9.38 -15.64 9.87
N SER A 27 -10.40 -15.91 9.05
CA SER A 27 -10.87 -14.97 8.04
C SER A 27 -11.78 -13.92 8.67
N VAL A 28 -11.48 -12.63 8.40
CA VAL A 28 -12.23 -11.47 8.92
C VAL A 28 -12.79 -10.57 7.80
N SER A 29 -12.81 -11.08 6.56
CA SER A 29 -13.18 -10.29 5.39
C SER A 29 -14.62 -9.79 5.43
N ASN A 30 -15.53 -10.49 6.11
CA ASN A 30 -16.93 -10.09 6.24
C ASN A 30 -17.08 -8.84 7.12
N GLU A 31 -16.36 -8.80 8.24
CA GLU A 31 -16.29 -7.68 9.16
C GLU A 31 -15.66 -6.47 8.47
N VAL A 32 -14.54 -6.67 7.78
CA VAL A 32 -13.89 -5.60 7.01
C VAL A 32 -14.82 -5.07 5.91
N ALA A 33 -15.53 -5.94 5.18
CA ALA A 33 -16.51 -5.51 4.18
C ALA A 33 -17.67 -4.71 4.80
N ALA A 34 -18.13 -5.06 5.99
CA ALA A 34 -19.15 -4.27 6.70
C ALA A 34 -18.62 -2.86 7.05
N VAL A 35 -17.39 -2.76 7.55
CA VAL A 35 -16.73 -1.48 7.82
C VAL A 35 -16.60 -0.65 6.54
N GLN A 36 -16.26 -1.24 5.40
CA GLN A 36 -16.19 -0.50 4.12
C GLN A 36 -17.55 0.02 3.65
N ARG A 37 -18.65 -0.70 3.92
CA ARG A 37 -20.00 -0.18 3.66
C ARG A 37 -20.29 1.02 4.56
N LEU A 38 -19.90 0.97 5.83
CA LEU A 38 -20.00 2.13 6.73
C LEU A 38 -19.18 3.33 6.21
N MET A 39 -17.95 3.11 5.76
CA MET A 39 -17.13 4.19 5.18
C MET A 39 -17.82 4.84 3.97
N LYS A 40 -18.44 4.03 3.10
CA LYS A 40 -19.16 4.53 1.93
C LYS A 40 -20.33 5.46 2.29
N GLU A 41 -21.04 5.15 3.38
CA GLU A 41 -22.17 5.96 3.86
C GLU A 41 -21.73 7.15 4.73
N SER A 42 -20.46 7.21 5.16
CA SER A 42 -19.96 8.23 6.09
C SER A 42 -19.87 9.65 5.50
N GLY A 43 -19.78 9.76 4.17
CA GLY A 43 -19.52 11.03 3.48
C GLY A 43 -18.08 11.55 3.61
N LEU A 44 -17.19 10.84 4.33
CA LEU A 44 -15.77 11.19 4.42
C LEU A 44 -15.01 10.73 3.18
N THR A 45 -13.95 11.45 2.83
CA THR A 45 -12.99 10.96 1.84
C THR A 45 -12.18 9.83 2.46
N TYR A 46 -12.16 8.66 1.81
CA TYR A 46 -11.42 7.51 2.29
C TYR A 46 -10.81 6.69 1.14
N THR A 47 -9.87 5.81 1.47
CA THR A 47 -9.27 4.83 0.57
C THR A 47 -8.88 3.58 1.35
N MET A 48 -9.40 2.44 0.92
CA MET A 48 -9.01 1.13 1.44
C MET A 48 -7.73 0.64 0.76
N HIS A 49 -6.87 -0.03 1.52
CA HIS A 49 -5.72 -0.77 1.01
C HIS A 49 -5.54 -2.08 1.79
N SER A 50 -4.51 -2.85 1.46
CA SER A 50 -4.29 -4.20 2.00
C SER A 50 -4.12 -4.29 3.52
N ALA A 51 -3.79 -3.18 4.18
CA ALA A 51 -3.40 -3.13 5.59
C ALA A 51 -4.30 -2.23 6.46
N GLY A 52 -5.37 -1.67 5.89
CA GLY A 52 -6.19 -0.70 6.59
C GLY A 52 -7.05 0.15 5.68
N THR A 53 -7.54 1.24 6.25
CA THR A 53 -8.30 2.27 5.55
C THR A 53 -7.84 3.63 6.01
N THR A 54 -7.41 4.43 5.04
CA THR A 54 -7.07 5.82 5.26
C THR A 54 -8.30 6.68 5.02
N LEU A 55 -8.59 7.60 5.93
CA LEU A 55 -9.68 8.57 5.83
C LEU A 55 -9.23 9.94 6.33
N GLU A 56 -9.94 10.97 5.91
CA GLU A 56 -9.67 12.35 6.32
C GLU A 56 -10.95 13.14 6.55
N GLY A 57 -10.88 14.07 7.49
CA GLY A 57 -12.02 14.85 7.96
C GLY A 57 -11.64 15.69 9.17
N THR A 58 -12.62 16.17 9.93
CA THR A 58 -12.34 16.72 11.27
C THR A 58 -11.87 15.61 12.21
N TRP A 59 -11.14 15.97 13.27
CA TRP A 59 -10.71 14.98 14.26
C TRP A 59 -11.90 14.19 14.83
N ASP A 60 -12.98 14.91 15.17
CA ASP A 60 -14.13 14.32 15.82
C ASP A 60 -14.91 13.39 14.87
N GLU A 61 -15.12 13.78 13.61
CA GLU A 61 -15.77 12.91 12.61
C GLU A 61 -14.98 11.63 12.36
N VAL A 62 -13.65 11.74 12.20
CA VAL A 62 -12.77 10.61 11.93
C VAL A 62 -12.74 9.65 13.12
N MET A 63 -12.60 10.14 14.34
CA MET A 63 -12.60 9.27 15.52
C MET A 63 -14.00 8.70 15.79
N HIS A 64 -15.06 9.46 15.49
CA HIS A 64 -16.43 8.98 15.62
C HIS A 64 -16.72 7.79 14.69
N ILE A 65 -16.38 7.89 13.40
CA ILE A 65 -16.65 6.81 12.45
C ILE A 65 -15.82 5.54 12.75
N ILE A 66 -14.60 5.70 13.27
CA ILE A 66 -13.80 4.57 13.76
C ILE A 66 -14.49 3.90 14.96
N GLY A 67 -15.03 4.70 15.89
CA GLY A 67 -15.85 4.17 16.99
C GLY A 67 -17.11 3.44 16.50
N GLN A 68 -17.81 3.97 15.50
CA GLN A 68 -18.96 3.31 14.89
C GLN A 68 -18.58 2.00 14.20
N ALA A 69 -17.39 1.92 13.59
CA ALA A 69 -16.87 0.68 13.01
C ALA A 69 -16.70 -0.41 14.07
N HIS A 70 -16.24 -0.07 15.29
CA HIS A 70 -16.21 -1.02 16.41
C HIS A 70 -17.62 -1.50 16.78
N THR A 71 -18.57 -0.58 16.94
CA THR A 71 -19.96 -0.94 17.26
C THR A 71 -20.56 -1.86 16.21
N LEU A 72 -20.35 -1.58 14.92
CA LEU A 72 -20.82 -2.40 13.81
C LEU A 72 -20.25 -3.82 13.87
N VAL A 73 -18.95 -3.96 14.16
CA VAL A 73 -18.31 -5.28 14.27
C VAL A 73 -18.80 -6.04 15.51
N HIS A 74 -19.07 -5.35 16.63
CA HIS A 74 -19.69 -5.96 17.80
C HIS A 74 -21.10 -6.47 17.53
N GLN A 75 -21.90 -5.76 16.72
CA GLN A 75 -23.24 -6.22 16.32
C GLN A 75 -23.22 -7.54 15.52
N ASN A 76 -22.09 -7.89 14.89
CA ASN A 76 -21.90 -9.16 14.20
C ASN A 76 -21.49 -10.31 15.15
N GLY A 77 -21.47 -10.07 16.47
CA GLY A 77 -21.15 -11.08 17.49
C GLY A 77 -19.65 -11.15 17.85
N VAL A 78 -18.81 -10.27 17.30
CA VAL A 78 -17.40 -10.17 17.70
C VAL A 78 -17.30 -9.56 19.09
N LEU A 79 -16.71 -10.27 20.04
CA LEU A 79 -16.64 -9.82 21.43
C LEU A 79 -15.51 -8.80 21.68
N ARG A 80 -14.44 -8.86 20.89
CA ARG A 80 -13.27 -8.00 21.06
C ARG A 80 -12.77 -7.48 19.72
N VAL A 81 -12.54 -6.18 19.65
CA VAL A 81 -11.94 -5.50 18.51
C VAL A 81 -10.70 -4.75 19.01
N GLN A 82 -9.59 -4.91 18.31
CA GLN A 82 -8.40 -4.10 18.49
C GLN A 82 -8.18 -3.29 17.22
N THR A 83 -7.85 -2.00 17.38
CA THR A 83 -7.61 -1.13 16.23
C THR A 83 -6.29 -0.41 16.42
N ASP A 84 -5.44 -0.45 15.39
CA ASP A 84 -4.27 0.43 15.27
C ASP A 84 -4.69 1.68 14.51
N ILE A 85 -4.29 2.85 15.00
CA ILE A 85 -4.61 4.14 14.38
C ILE A 85 -3.33 4.98 14.28
N ARG A 86 -2.98 5.37 13.07
CA ARG A 86 -1.96 6.38 12.79
C ARG A 86 -2.65 7.65 12.32
N ALA A 87 -2.75 8.65 13.19
CA ALA A 87 -3.36 9.93 12.89
C ALA A 87 -2.30 11.03 12.76
N GLY A 88 -2.41 11.84 11.72
CA GLY A 88 -1.55 13.00 11.49
C GLY A 88 -2.36 14.29 11.37
N THR A 89 -1.86 15.35 12.00
CA THR A 89 -2.40 16.71 11.94
C THR A 89 -1.27 17.68 11.62
N ARG A 90 -1.60 18.81 11.01
CA ARG A 90 -0.63 19.86 10.66
C ARG A 90 -1.33 21.22 10.63
N THR A 91 -0.58 22.28 10.89
CA THR A 91 -1.10 23.65 10.97
C THR A 91 -0.58 24.57 9.86
N ASP A 92 0.43 24.13 9.11
CA ASP A 92 1.10 24.94 8.08
C ASP A 92 0.37 24.93 6.72
N LYS A 93 -0.38 23.87 6.41
CA LYS A 93 -1.22 23.78 5.20
C LYS A 93 -2.34 22.74 5.32
N LYS A 94 -3.41 22.92 4.55
CA LYS A 94 -4.38 21.86 4.27
C LYS A 94 -3.80 20.93 3.19
N GLN A 95 -3.88 19.62 3.39
CA GLN A 95 -3.34 18.63 2.47
C GLN A 95 -4.16 17.35 2.52
N HIS A 96 -4.60 16.87 1.37
CA HIS A 96 -5.29 15.58 1.24
C HIS A 96 -4.30 14.40 1.31
N PHE A 97 -4.76 13.21 1.74
CA PHE A 97 -3.89 12.03 1.79
C PHE A 97 -3.35 11.62 0.41
N SER A 98 -4.13 11.82 -0.66
CA SER A 98 -3.72 11.54 -2.04
C SER A 98 -2.52 12.39 -2.45
N GLU A 99 -2.48 13.66 -2.05
CA GLU A 99 -1.36 14.56 -2.34
C GLU A 99 -0.04 14.09 -1.68
N LYS A 100 -0.12 13.36 -0.56
CA LYS A 100 1.09 12.78 0.07
C LYS A 100 1.71 11.74 -0.85
N VAL A 101 0.87 10.88 -1.43
CA VAL A 101 1.30 9.84 -2.39
C VAL A 101 1.82 10.50 -3.66
N SER A 102 1.04 11.39 -4.27
CA SER A 102 1.43 12.08 -5.52
C SER A 102 2.72 12.87 -5.36
N LYS A 103 3.00 13.44 -4.18
CA LYS A 103 4.27 14.13 -3.93
C LYS A 103 5.44 13.16 -3.98
N VAL A 104 5.35 11.99 -3.36
CA VAL A 104 6.40 10.97 -3.41
C VAL A 104 6.58 10.45 -4.84
N GLU A 105 5.48 10.14 -5.53
CA GLU A 105 5.51 9.69 -6.93
C GLU A 105 6.19 10.72 -7.85
N SER A 106 5.92 12.01 -7.65
CA SER A 106 6.57 13.08 -8.43
C SER A 106 8.10 13.13 -8.24
N ILE A 107 8.58 12.80 -7.04
CA ILE A 107 10.02 12.74 -6.74
C ILE A 107 10.62 11.52 -7.44
N LEU A 108 10.01 10.35 -7.28
CA LEU A 108 10.48 9.11 -7.92
C LEU A 108 10.53 9.23 -9.46
N ALA A 109 9.54 9.89 -10.07
CA ALA A 109 9.52 10.15 -11.51
C ALA A 109 10.64 11.10 -11.96
N ALA A 110 11.05 12.05 -11.11
CA ALA A 110 12.18 12.93 -11.40
C ALA A 110 13.53 12.19 -11.28
N ASP A 111 13.66 11.27 -10.32
CA ASP A 111 14.86 10.44 -10.15
C ASP A 111 15.11 9.59 -11.41
N GLY A 112 14.06 8.97 -11.98
CA GLY A 112 14.16 8.18 -13.21
C GLY A 112 14.66 8.98 -14.42
N LYS A 113 14.20 10.23 -14.58
CA LYS A 113 14.65 11.13 -15.67
C LYS A 113 16.12 11.55 -15.53
N SER A 114 16.63 11.57 -14.30
CA SER A 114 18.03 11.93 -14.01
C SER A 114 19.00 10.83 -14.45
N VAL A 115 18.58 9.57 -14.38
CA VAL A 115 19.37 8.41 -14.79
C VAL A 115 19.43 8.31 -16.32
N GLU A 116 18.30 8.48 -17.01
CA GLU A 116 18.22 8.41 -18.47
C GLU A 116 19.11 9.48 -19.14
N LYS A 117 19.09 10.71 -18.63
CA LYS A 117 19.95 11.80 -19.11
C LYS A 117 21.45 11.54 -18.90
N LYS A 118 21.83 10.70 -17.94
CA LYS A 118 23.22 10.35 -17.64
C LYS A 118 23.74 9.22 -18.53
N VAL A 119 22.87 8.30 -18.96
CA VAL A 119 23.20 7.20 -19.87
C VAL A 119 23.48 7.70 -21.29
N PHE A 120 22.74 8.72 -21.76
CA PHE A 120 22.94 9.27 -23.11
C PHE A 120 24.19 10.17 -23.26
N VAL A 121 24.85 10.58 -22.17
CA VAL A 121 26.04 11.47 -22.24
C VAL A 121 27.35 10.69 -22.41
N THR A 122 27.35 9.36 -22.32
CA THR A 122 28.56 8.53 -22.40
C THR A 122 28.87 7.90 -23.77
N GLU A 123 28.02 8.03 -24.78
CA GLU A 123 28.27 7.49 -26.12
C GLU A 123 28.55 8.59 -27.15
N THR A 124 29.61 9.38 -26.95
CA THR A 124 30.22 10.14 -28.06
C THR A 124 31.71 10.35 -27.82
N ILE A 125 32.50 9.27 -27.85
CA ILE A 125 33.95 9.36 -28.06
C ILE A 125 34.35 8.41 -29.19
N GLN A 126 34.68 9.06 -30.30
CA GLN A 126 35.37 8.68 -31.54
C GLN A 126 35.88 7.23 -31.71
N LYS A 127 35.44 6.57 -32.79
CA LYS A 127 36.17 5.48 -33.46
C LYS A 127 36.93 6.06 -34.66
N THR A 128 38.25 6.06 -34.57
CA THR A 128 39.18 6.11 -35.71
C THR A 128 40.18 4.97 -35.54
N GLU A 129 40.23 4.10 -36.57
CA GLU A 129 41.33 3.19 -36.97
C GLU A 129 41.81 2.17 -35.92
N GLY A 130 42.17 0.92 -36.20
CA GLY A 130 42.47 0.14 -37.39
C GLY A 130 43.18 -1.15 -36.90
N GLU A 131 43.25 -2.14 -37.78
CA GLU A 131 44.05 -3.38 -37.70
C GLU A 131 43.57 -4.60 -36.89
N ALA A 132 43.87 -5.73 -37.50
CA ALA A 132 43.25 -7.03 -37.42
C ALA A 132 44.16 -8.05 -36.71
N VAL A 133 43.58 -9.07 -36.06
CA VAL A 133 44.23 -10.38 -35.85
C VAL A 133 43.17 -11.50 -35.85
N ALA A 134 43.58 -12.67 -36.35
CA ALA A 134 42.82 -13.76 -36.93
C ALA A 134 42.12 -14.77 -35.97
N ALA A 135 41.02 -15.31 -36.50
CA ALA A 135 40.42 -16.66 -36.45
C ALA A 135 40.69 -17.69 -35.32
N ALA A 136 39.61 -18.27 -34.76
CA ALA A 136 39.25 -19.70 -34.85
C ALA A 136 37.88 -20.00 -34.15
N PRO A 137 37.16 -21.11 -34.46
CA PRO A 137 35.68 -21.17 -34.44
C PRO A 137 35.07 -22.16 -33.42
N GLN A 138 33.96 -21.82 -32.76
CA GLN A 138 33.02 -22.74 -32.06
C GLN A 138 31.71 -21.98 -31.77
N ALA A 139 30.49 -22.51 -31.70
CA ALA A 139 29.79 -23.73 -32.07
C ALA A 139 28.28 -23.32 -32.07
N GLN A 140 27.43 -23.89 -32.92
CA GLN A 140 26.01 -23.50 -32.97
C GLN A 140 25.25 -24.02 -31.74
N PRO A 141 24.42 -23.20 -31.05
CA PRO A 141 23.52 -23.71 -30.02
C PRO A 141 22.26 -24.35 -30.65
N GLU A 142 21.97 -25.59 -30.26
CA GLU A 142 20.71 -26.29 -30.55
C GLU A 142 19.49 -25.59 -29.92
N PRO A 143 18.29 -25.66 -30.54
CA PRO A 143 17.09 -25.03 -30.01
C PRO A 143 16.47 -25.78 -28.83
N LEU A 144 16.02 -25.02 -27.83
CA LEU A 144 15.32 -25.47 -26.63
C LEU A 144 13.93 -26.05 -26.97
N ASN A 145 13.65 -27.27 -26.49
CA ASN A 145 12.34 -27.92 -26.57
C ASN A 145 11.52 -27.66 -25.28
N PRO A 146 10.30 -27.08 -25.36
CA PRO A 146 9.46 -26.84 -24.19
C PRO A 146 8.47 -27.99 -23.96
N ALA A 147 8.85 -28.99 -23.16
CA ALA A 147 7.88 -29.92 -22.60
C ALA A 147 8.36 -30.56 -21.29
N THR A 148 7.41 -30.65 -20.35
CA THR A 148 7.37 -31.50 -19.15
C THR A 148 7.81 -30.87 -17.82
N HIS A 149 6.82 -30.38 -17.06
CA HIS A 149 6.69 -30.70 -15.62
C HIS A 149 5.23 -30.48 -15.19
N LYS A 150 4.40 -31.50 -15.37
CA LYS A 150 3.17 -31.68 -14.59
C LYS A 150 3.56 -32.45 -13.32
N GLY A 151 3.71 -31.73 -12.21
CA GLY A 151 3.90 -32.33 -10.87
C GLY A 151 2.65 -32.12 -10.03
N THR A 152 1.91 -33.20 -9.80
CA THR A 152 0.66 -33.25 -9.02
C THR A 152 0.92 -33.24 -7.51
N TRP A 153 0.26 -32.34 -6.78
CA TRP A 153 0.26 -32.22 -5.32
C TRP A 153 -0.69 -33.25 -4.68
N ALA A 154 -0.25 -34.50 -4.58
CA ALA A 154 -1.00 -35.54 -3.88
C ALA A 154 -0.07 -36.46 -3.09
N SER A 155 0.17 -36.12 -1.82
CA SER A 155 0.33 -37.06 -0.68
C SER A 155 1.10 -36.42 0.48
N MET A 156 0.41 -35.75 1.39
CA MET A 156 0.89 -35.59 2.77
C MET A 156 -0.30 -35.43 3.73
N LEU A 157 -1.05 -36.52 3.86
CA LEU A 157 -1.91 -36.81 5.00
C LEU A 157 -1.61 -38.26 5.39
N ARG A 158 -0.85 -38.45 6.48
CA ARG A 158 -0.85 -39.63 7.35
C ARG A 158 0.17 -39.47 8.49
N LYS A 159 -0.30 -38.91 9.61
CA LYS A 159 -0.26 -39.44 10.99
C LYS A 159 -0.46 -38.30 11.98
#